data_AF-M4DPY8-F1
#
_entry.id   AF-M4DPY8-F1
#
_cell.length_a   1.000
_cell.length_b   1.000
_cell.length_c   1.000
_cell.angle_alpha   90.00
_cell.angle_beta   90.00
_cell.angle_gamma   90.00
#
_symmetry.space_group_name_H-M   'P 1'
#
loop_
_entity.id
_entity.type
_entity.pdbx_description
1 polymer ?
#
loop_
_entity_poly.entity_id
_entity_poly.type
_entity_poly.pdbx_seq_one_letter_code
_entity_poly.pdbx_strand_id
1 'polypeptide(L)'
;MLTIEERIMMLPEACVANILSFTTPADTFSSASVSSVFRVAGDSDFVWEKFLPSDYSRLISSSTHQSFSSKKELFRCLCESILIDNGRKIFKIEKLTGKISFVLSARELSITWSDQRHYWSWSHRSDSRFSEGARLIMTDWLEIIGKIQTGALSPSTSYGAYLIMKVTERAYGLDLVPAETWIKVGNGENKTKTSYLSCLDDKKQQMAKKEEIFGYYRREPEMREDGWMEIELGEFETGREGNEEVVMSLTEVKGYQLKGGIVIDGIEVRPKSQKLSC
;
A
#
# COMPACT_ATOMS: atom_id res chain seq x y z
N MET A 1 -13.06 -18.33 45.94
CA MET A 1 -12.15 -18.48 44.78
C MET A 1 -12.60 -17.44 43.79
N LEU A 2 -11.84 -16.35 43.62
CA LEU A 2 -12.21 -15.29 42.67
C LEU A 2 -12.17 -15.84 41.25
N THR A 3 -13.11 -15.41 40.40
CA THR A 3 -13.13 -15.77 38.99
C THR A 3 -11.89 -15.20 38.27
N ILE A 4 -11.56 -15.72 37.09
CA ILE A 4 -10.41 -15.22 36.29
C ILE A 4 -10.61 -13.74 35.94
N GLU A 5 -11.85 -13.31 35.69
CA GLU A 5 -12.23 -11.91 35.47
C GLU A 5 -11.96 -11.04 36.71
N GLU A 6 -12.34 -11.49 37.90
CA GLU A 6 -12.09 -10.79 39.17
C GLU A 6 -10.59 -10.68 39.49
N ARG A 7 -9.76 -11.63 39.05
CA ARG A 7 -8.29 -11.60 39.24
C ARG A 7 -7.58 -10.62 38.31
N ILE A 8 -8.05 -10.45 37.08
CA ILE A 8 -7.47 -9.49 36.12
C ILE A 8 -7.82 -8.05 36.53
N MET A 9 -8.99 -7.81 37.12
CA MET A 9 -9.39 -6.49 37.61
C MET A 9 -8.61 -6.01 38.85
N MET A 10 -7.76 -6.85 39.46
CA MET A 10 -6.90 -6.50 40.58
C MET A 10 -5.47 -6.12 40.16
N LEU A 11 -5.16 -6.15 38.86
CA LEU A 11 -3.86 -5.72 38.35
C LEU A 11 -3.74 -4.18 38.44
N PRO A 12 -2.60 -3.64 38.90
CA PRO A 12 -2.33 -2.21 38.79
C PRO A 12 -2.44 -1.72 37.35
N GLU A 13 -2.89 -0.48 37.15
CA GLU A 13 -3.02 0.15 35.83
C GLU A 13 -1.76 -0.01 34.97
N ALA A 14 -0.57 0.18 35.57
CA ALA A 14 0.71 0.03 34.87
C ALA A 14 0.95 -1.40 34.34
N CYS A 15 0.50 -2.43 35.07
CA CYS A 15 0.59 -3.82 34.61
C CYS A 15 -0.35 -4.06 33.43
N VAL A 16 -1.57 -3.52 33.48
CA VAL A 16 -2.54 -3.59 32.39
C VAL A 16 -2.03 -2.86 31.16
N ALA A 17 -1.47 -1.65 31.33
CA ALA A 17 -0.86 -0.88 30.24
C ALA A 17 0.32 -1.65 29.60
N ASN A 18 1.16 -2.30 30.41
CA ASN A 18 2.23 -3.14 29.89
C ASN A 18 1.69 -4.30 29.05
N ILE A 19 0.65 -5.00 29.51
CA ILE A 19 0.01 -6.08 28.74
C ILE A 19 -0.55 -5.53 27.42
N LEU A 20 -1.32 -4.44 27.46
CA LEU A 20 -1.91 -3.81 26.27
C LEU A 20 -0.85 -3.35 25.27
N SER A 21 0.33 -2.93 25.74
CA SER A 21 1.43 -2.50 24.86
C SER A 21 2.00 -3.62 23.97
N PHE A 22 1.69 -4.89 24.26
CA PHE A 22 2.05 -6.05 23.45
C PHE A 22 0.88 -6.62 22.62
N THR A 23 -0.29 -5.98 22.63
CA THR A 23 -1.46 -6.40 21.83
C THR A 23 -1.59 -5.57 20.56
N THR A 24 -2.70 -5.70 19.83
CA THR A 24 -3.00 -4.80 18.70
C THR A 24 -3.72 -3.53 19.15
N PRO A 25 -3.72 -2.45 18.34
CA PRO A 25 -4.59 -1.31 18.58
C PRO A 25 -6.07 -1.71 18.72
N ALA A 26 -6.56 -2.66 17.92
CA ALA A 26 -7.93 -3.16 18.02
C ALA A 26 -8.22 -3.84 19.36
N ASP A 27 -7.30 -4.65 19.87
CA ASP A 27 -7.42 -5.28 21.19
C ASP A 27 -7.45 -4.21 22.28
N THR A 28 -6.55 -3.21 22.18
CA THR A 28 -6.51 -2.09 23.13
C THR A 28 -7.83 -1.30 23.15
N PHE A 29 -8.39 -0.97 21.98
CA PHE A 29 -9.70 -0.32 21.89
C PHE A 29 -10.82 -1.17 22.50
N SER A 30 -10.81 -2.48 22.24
CA SER A 30 -11.82 -3.41 22.74
C SER A 30 -11.73 -3.57 24.26
N SER A 31 -10.51 -3.75 24.79
CA SER A 31 -10.25 -3.86 26.23
C SER A 31 -10.65 -2.62 27.00
N ALA A 32 -10.49 -1.43 26.42
CA ALA A 32 -10.92 -0.16 27.05
C ALA A 32 -12.43 -0.11 27.37
N SER A 33 -13.25 -0.96 26.73
CA SER A 33 -14.69 -1.07 26.99
C SER A 33 -15.03 -2.01 28.15
N VAL A 34 -14.07 -2.82 28.63
CA VAL A 34 -14.29 -3.88 29.62
C VAL A 34 -14.33 -3.34 31.06
N SER A 35 -13.47 -2.37 31.40
CA SER A 35 -13.47 -1.75 32.73
C SER A 35 -12.79 -0.36 32.73
N SER A 36 -12.97 0.40 33.82
CA SER A 36 -12.29 1.69 33.99
C SER A 36 -10.77 1.57 34.03
N VAL A 37 -10.22 0.51 34.64
CA VAL A 37 -8.77 0.27 34.71
C VAL A 37 -8.20 0.04 33.31
N PHE A 38 -8.87 -0.78 32.48
CA PHE A 38 -8.46 -0.98 31.09
C PHE A 38 -8.61 0.27 30.24
N ARG A 39 -9.64 1.09 30.49
CA ARG A 39 -9.81 2.37 29.79
C ARG A 39 -8.64 3.31 30.07
N VAL A 40 -8.31 3.54 31.34
CA VAL A 40 -7.20 4.44 31.71
C VAL A 40 -5.87 3.89 31.20
N ALA A 41 -5.60 2.59 31.39
CA ALA A 41 -4.40 1.95 30.89
C ALA A 41 -4.29 2.02 29.35
N GLY A 42 -5.39 1.79 28.64
CA GLY A 42 -5.47 1.84 27.17
C GLY A 42 -5.43 3.26 26.59
N ASP A 43 -5.63 4.29 27.40
CA ASP A 43 -5.45 5.70 27.02
C ASP A 43 -4.04 6.22 27.30
N SER A 44 -3.19 5.43 27.96
CA SER A 44 -1.82 5.81 28.31
C SER A 44 -0.89 5.91 27.10
N ASP A 45 -0.12 6.99 27.03
CA ASP A 45 0.94 7.19 26.03
C ASP A 45 2.01 6.09 26.06
N PHE A 46 2.16 5.36 27.17
CA PHE A 46 3.03 4.19 27.23
C PHE A 46 2.61 3.09 26.23
N VAL A 47 1.29 2.86 26.10
CA VAL A 47 0.73 1.87 25.18
C VAL A 47 0.89 2.34 23.74
N TRP A 48 0.44 3.56 23.45
CA TRP A 48 0.44 4.10 22.08
C TRP A 48 1.84 4.34 21.52
N GLU A 49 2.85 4.56 22.36
CA GLU A 49 4.25 4.59 21.91
C GLU A 49 4.67 3.28 21.22
N LYS A 50 4.15 2.12 21.64
CA LYS A 50 4.47 0.83 21.00
C LYS A 50 3.79 0.63 19.66
N PHE A 51 2.67 1.30 19.42
CA PHE A 51 1.93 1.22 18.16
C PHE A 51 2.38 2.24 17.12
N LEU A 52 3.20 3.21 17.52
CA LEU A 52 3.76 4.21 16.62
C LEU A 52 5.08 3.70 15.99
N PRO A 53 5.38 4.06 14.73
CA PRO A 53 6.65 3.75 14.09
C PRO A 53 7.82 4.40 14.85
N SER A 54 8.93 3.72 15.06
CA SER A 54 10.05 4.24 15.86
C SER A 54 10.60 5.62 15.41
N ASP A 55 10.38 5.99 14.16
CA ASP A 55 10.80 7.25 13.54
C ASP A 55 9.64 8.24 13.29
N TYR A 56 8.49 8.07 13.96
CA TYR A 56 7.31 8.93 13.79
C TYR A 56 7.59 10.42 13.96
N SER A 57 8.59 10.79 14.77
CA SER A 57 9.00 12.18 14.97
C SER A 57 9.45 12.85 13.66
N ARG A 58 10.09 12.10 12.75
CA ARG A 58 10.48 12.58 11.40
C ARG A 58 9.28 12.71 10.46
N LEU A 59 8.29 11.84 10.62
CA LEU A 59 7.05 11.89 9.83
C LEU A 59 6.24 13.14 10.19
N ILE A 60 6.16 13.48 11.48
CA ILE A 60 5.44 14.67 11.95
C ILE A 60 6.15 15.94 11.45
N SER A 61 7.47 16.04 11.64
CA SER A 61 8.23 17.24 11.27
C SER A 61 8.20 17.56 9.77
N SER A 62 8.05 16.53 8.93
CA SER A 62 7.97 16.67 7.48
C SER A 62 6.56 16.92 6.95
N SER A 63 5.51 16.67 7.74
CA SER A 63 4.13 16.64 7.26
C SER A 63 3.21 17.70 7.89
N THR A 64 3.35 17.97 9.20
CA THR A 64 2.43 18.85 9.91
C THR A 64 3.16 19.73 10.94
N HIS A 65 2.78 21.00 11.05
CA HIS A 65 3.17 21.87 12.17
C HIS A 65 2.24 21.67 13.38
N GLN A 66 1.53 20.55 13.45
CA GLN A 66 0.49 20.31 14.43
C GLN A 66 1.08 19.69 15.70
N SER A 67 0.75 20.28 16.85
CA SER A 67 1.00 19.68 18.15
C SER A 67 -0.14 18.71 18.50
N PHE A 68 0.19 17.48 18.90
CA PHE A 68 -0.79 16.49 19.36
C PHE A 68 -0.84 16.47 20.89
N SER A 69 -2.03 16.29 21.47
CA SER A 69 -2.21 16.28 22.92
C SER A 69 -1.88 14.92 23.55
N SER A 70 -1.81 13.85 22.75
CA SER A 70 -1.47 12.47 23.16
C SER A 70 -0.94 11.65 21.98
N LYS A 71 -0.27 10.54 22.27
CA LYS A 71 0.17 9.58 21.25
C LYS A 71 -0.97 8.81 20.61
N LYS A 72 -2.06 8.61 21.35
CA LYS A 72 -3.33 8.07 20.81
C LYS A 72 -3.90 8.96 19.73
N GLU A 73 -3.88 10.27 19.96
CA GLU A 73 -4.31 11.26 18.96
C GLU A 73 -3.40 11.27 17.74
N LEU A 74 -2.09 11.25 17.93
CA LEU A 74 -1.13 11.10 16.84
C LEU A 74 -1.40 9.83 16.03
N PHE A 75 -1.60 8.69 16.68
CA PHE A 75 -1.91 7.43 16.00
C PHE A 75 -3.18 7.55 15.12
N ARG A 76 -4.23 8.19 15.64
CA ARG A 76 -5.46 8.45 14.89
C ARG A 76 -5.21 9.34 13.66
N CYS A 77 -4.38 10.37 13.78
CA CYS A 77 -3.98 11.20 12.63
C CYS A 77 -3.24 10.37 11.58
N LEU A 78 -2.29 9.52 11.99
CA LEU A 78 -1.56 8.63 11.08
C LEU A 78 -2.46 7.55 10.43
N CYS A 79 -3.63 7.26 11.00
CA CYS A 79 -4.64 6.40 10.36
C CYS A 79 -5.40 7.08 9.21
N GLU A 80 -5.50 8.42 9.22
CA GLU A 80 -6.18 9.20 8.16
C GLU A 80 -5.30 9.42 6.92
N SER A 81 -4.07 8.90 6.96
CA SER A 81 -3.00 9.09 5.98
C SER A 81 -2.43 10.51 5.95
N ILE A 82 -1.11 10.60 5.77
CA ILE A 82 -0.40 11.87 5.72
C ILE A 82 0.57 11.90 4.54
N LEU A 83 0.76 13.07 3.95
CA LEU A 83 1.76 13.29 2.91
C LEU A 83 3.13 13.53 3.56
N ILE A 84 4.14 12.79 3.11
CA ILE A 84 5.53 12.92 3.56
C ILE A 84 6.45 13.09 2.35
N ASP A 85 7.76 13.29 2.59
CA ASP A 85 8.79 13.43 1.56
C ASP A 85 8.42 14.47 0.49
N ASN A 86 8.04 15.68 0.93
CA ASN A 86 7.57 16.78 0.08
C ASN A 86 6.36 16.39 -0.78
N GLY A 87 5.45 15.59 -0.22
CA GLY A 87 4.23 15.14 -0.89
C GLY A 87 4.45 14.08 -1.96
N ARG A 88 5.61 13.40 -1.97
CA ARG A 88 5.88 12.31 -2.92
C ARG A 88 5.46 10.93 -2.40
N LYS A 89 5.19 10.80 -1.11
CA LYS A 89 4.69 9.57 -0.50
C LYS A 89 3.51 9.87 0.40
N ILE A 90 2.59 8.91 0.48
CA ILE A 90 1.54 8.88 1.49
C ILE A 90 1.89 7.79 2.48
N PHE A 91 1.90 8.14 3.76
CA PHE A 91 2.08 7.22 4.86
C PHE A 91 0.75 7.00 5.55
N LYS A 92 0.43 5.74 5.90
CA LYS A 92 -0.78 5.41 6.65
C LYS A 92 -0.55 4.22 7.57
N ILE A 93 -1.14 4.26 8.76
CA ILE A 93 -1.22 3.12 9.67
C ILE A 93 -2.61 2.47 9.56
N GLU A 94 -2.64 1.15 9.45
CA GLU A 94 -3.88 0.38 9.52
C GLU A 94 -4.42 0.41 10.95
N LYS A 95 -5.58 1.04 11.13
CA LYS A 95 -6.20 1.31 12.44
C LYS A 95 -6.28 0.09 13.37
N LEU A 96 -6.54 -1.09 12.84
CA LEU A 96 -6.80 -2.29 13.64
C LEU A 96 -5.51 -3.01 14.03
N THR A 97 -4.58 -3.15 13.09
CA THR A 97 -3.37 -3.95 13.27
C THR A 97 -2.16 -3.13 13.69
N GLY A 98 -2.19 -1.80 13.47
CA GLY A 98 -1.02 -0.93 13.64
C GLY A 98 0.02 -1.08 12.54
N LYS A 99 -0.25 -1.85 11.48
CA LYS A 99 0.70 -2.08 10.39
C LYS A 99 0.79 -0.88 9.46
N ILE A 100 1.98 -0.64 8.93
CA ILE A 100 2.30 0.50 8.09
C ILE A 100 1.95 0.18 6.63
N SER A 101 1.47 1.18 5.90
CA SER A 101 1.30 1.15 4.44
C SER A 101 1.84 2.44 3.83
N PHE A 102 2.31 2.35 2.59
CA PHE A 102 2.77 3.48 1.81
C PHE A 102 2.11 3.54 0.45
N VAL A 103 1.94 4.75 -0.07
CA VAL A 103 1.77 4.98 -1.51
C VAL A 103 2.92 5.83 -2.00
N LEU A 104 3.66 5.34 -2.99
CA LEU A 104 4.71 6.08 -3.68
C LEU A 104 4.09 6.78 -4.89
N SER A 105 4.16 8.10 -4.97
CA SER A 105 3.65 8.85 -6.13
C SER A 105 4.38 8.49 -7.41
N ALA A 106 3.78 8.76 -8.57
CA ALA A 106 4.45 8.65 -9.86
C ALA A 106 5.80 9.42 -9.91
N ARG A 107 5.94 10.53 -9.17
CA ARG A 107 7.19 11.30 -9.05
C ARG A 107 8.29 10.59 -8.24
N GLU A 108 7.92 9.64 -7.39
CA GLU A 108 8.85 8.80 -6.63
C GLU A 108 9.23 7.52 -7.40
N LEU A 109 8.56 7.23 -8.52
CA LEU A 109 8.83 6.06 -9.36
C LEU A 109 9.90 6.36 -10.41
N SER A 110 10.64 5.31 -10.79
CA SER A 110 11.47 5.32 -11.99
C SER A 110 10.61 4.89 -13.18
N ILE A 111 10.24 5.85 -14.02
CA ILE A 111 9.45 5.61 -15.24
C ILE A 111 10.30 5.96 -16.46
N THR A 112 10.47 5.01 -17.37
CA THR A 112 11.31 5.17 -18.56
C THR A 112 10.80 6.30 -19.46
N TRP A 113 11.71 7.21 -19.83
CA TRP A 113 11.47 8.44 -20.62
C TRP A 113 10.46 9.43 -20.01
N SER A 114 10.21 9.36 -18.71
CA SER A 114 9.21 10.21 -18.05
C SER A 114 9.55 11.70 -18.04
N ASP A 115 10.80 12.08 -18.28
CA ASP A 115 11.27 13.44 -18.50
C ASP A 115 10.97 13.97 -19.92
N GLN A 116 10.67 13.07 -20.87
CA GLN A 116 10.45 13.42 -22.26
C GLN A 116 8.97 13.64 -22.57
N ARG A 117 8.63 14.89 -22.94
CA ARG A 117 7.25 15.35 -23.17
C ARG A 117 6.52 14.69 -24.34
N HIS A 118 7.23 13.96 -25.21
CA HIS A 118 6.62 13.20 -26.30
C HIS A 118 6.05 11.85 -25.84
N TYR A 119 6.60 11.30 -24.76
CA TYR A 119 6.17 10.02 -24.18
C TYR A 119 5.22 10.25 -23.00
N TRP A 120 5.50 11.24 -22.16
CA TRP A 120 4.75 11.46 -20.92
C TRP A 120 4.28 12.91 -20.76
N SER A 121 3.08 13.06 -20.20
CA SER A 121 2.48 14.33 -19.83
C SER A 121 2.21 14.33 -18.33
N TRP A 122 2.88 15.22 -17.61
CA TRP A 122 2.65 15.47 -16.19
C TRP A 122 1.59 16.55 -16.02
N SER A 123 0.65 16.33 -15.11
CA SER A 123 -0.42 17.30 -14.88
C SER A 123 -0.99 17.19 -13.48
N HIS A 124 -1.46 18.34 -12.96
CA HIS A 124 -2.27 18.38 -11.75
C HIS A 124 -3.62 17.73 -11.97
N ARG A 125 -4.09 17.00 -10.96
CA ARG A 125 -5.34 16.24 -11.03
C ARG A 125 -6.08 16.34 -9.70
N SER A 126 -7.35 16.74 -9.75
CA SER A 126 -8.19 16.83 -8.57
C SER A 126 -8.63 15.46 -8.03
N ASP A 127 -8.55 14.42 -8.87
CA ASP A 127 -8.89 13.04 -8.52
C ASP A 127 -7.67 12.20 -8.13
N SER A 128 -6.45 12.78 -8.13
CA SER A 128 -5.23 12.12 -7.68
C SER A 128 -5.02 12.33 -6.18
N ARG A 129 -4.36 11.37 -5.55
CA ARG A 129 -3.91 11.50 -4.15
C ARG A 129 -2.68 12.40 -4.00
N PHE A 130 -2.02 12.68 -5.12
CA PHE A 130 -0.82 13.49 -5.21
C PHE A 130 -1.09 14.76 -6.00
N SER A 131 -0.19 15.73 -5.89
CA SER A 131 -0.30 16.98 -6.64
C SER A 131 -0.21 16.75 -8.14
N GLU A 132 0.58 15.79 -8.62
CA GLU A 132 0.76 15.48 -10.04
C GLU A 132 0.67 13.97 -10.31
N GLY A 133 0.09 13.63 -11.47
CA GLY A 133 0.12 12.27 -12.04
C GLY A 133 0.81 12.25 -13.41
N ALA A 134 1.25 11.07 -13.84
CA ALA A 134 1.93 10.86 -15.13
C ALA A 134 1.00 10.18 -16.13
N ARG A 135 0.67 10.87 -17.23
CA ARG A 135 -0.11 10.29 -18.34
C ARG A 135 0.82 9.87 -19.47
N LEU A 136 0.75 8.61 -19.85
CA LEU A 136 1.40 8.09 -21.03
C LEU A 136 0.70 8.64 -22.29
N ILE A 137 1.46 9.34 -23.13
CA ILE A 137 1.01 9.82 -24.44
C ILE A 137 1.08 8.67 -25.42
N MET A 138 2.29 8.13 -25.63
CA MET A 138 2.54 7.04 -26.56
C MET A 138 3.92 6.44 -26.30
N THR A 139 4.04 5.10 -26.26
CA THR A 139 5.31 4.37 -26.27
C THR A 139 5.07 2.93 -26.71
N ASP A 140 6.08 2.24 -27.25
CA ASP A 140 6.14 0.78 -27.35
C ASP A 140 6.87 0.15 -26.15
N TRP A 141 7.71 0.93 -25.46
CA TRP A 141 8.45 0.55 -24.26
C TRP A 141 7.84 1.15 -23.00
N LEU A 142 7.16 0.33 -22.19
CA LEU A 142 6.63 0.73 -20.89
C LEU A 142 7.39 0.03 -19.77
N GLU A 143 8.00 0.80 -18.87
CA GLU A 143 8.69 0.29 -17.69
C GLU A 143 8.50 1.26 -16.53
N ILE A 144 7.90 0.75 -15.44
CA ILE A 144 7.59 1.48 -14.22
C ILE A 144 8.19 0.71 -13.06
N ILE A 145 9.08 1.34 -12.31
CA ILE A 145 9.79 0.69 -11.20
C ILE A 145 9.59 1.52 -9.92
N GLY A 146 9.10 0.86 -8.88
CA GLY A 146 9.07 1.37 -7.52
C GLY A 146 10.10 0.69 -6.64
N LYS A 147 10.57 1.39 -5.62
CA LYS A 147 11.51 0.87 -4.62
C LYS A 147 11.09 1.26 -3.23
N ILE A 148 11.21 0.34 -2.28
CA ILE A 148 10.98 0.61 -0.86
C ILE A 148 11.95 -0.21 -0.01
N GLN A 149 12.33 0.32 1.15
CA GLN A 149 13.18 -0.35 2.11
C GLN A 149 12.32 -1.10 3.12
N THR A 150 12.59 -2.39 3.37
CA THR A 150 11.77 -3.18 4.32
C THR A 150 11.79 -2.62 5.74
N GLY A 151 12.85 -1.91 6.12
CA GLY A 151 12.95 -1.23 7.42
C GLY A 151 11.98 -0.07 7.61
N ALA A 152 11.38 0.45 6.54
CA ALA A 152 10.29 1.43 6.64
C ALA A 152 8.92 0.77 6.89
N LEU A 153 8.82 -0.55 6.71
CA LEU A 153 7.59 -1.32 6.82
C LEU A 153 7.52 -2.07 8.15
N SER A 154 6.32 -2.50 8.54
CA SER A 154 6.15 -3.36 9.72
C SER A 154 6.87 -4.70 9.53
N PRO A 155 7.65 -5.18 10.52
CA PRO A 155 8.37 -6.45 10.43
C PRO A 155 7.41 -7.65 10.45
N SER A 156 7.91 -8.82 10.04
CA SER A 156 7.15 -10.10 10.06
C SER A 156 5.77 -10.00 9.41
N THR A 157 5.66 -9.26 8.33
CA THR A 157 4.38 -8.95 7.68
C THR A 157 4.44 -9.28 6.19
N SER A 158 3.40 -9.93 5.68
CA SER A 158 3.20 -10.12 4.25
C SER A 158 2.63 -8.84 3.65
N TYR A 159 3.22 -8.36 2.56
CA TYR A 159 2.83 -7.18 1.82
C TYR A 159 2.48 -7.52 0.39
N GLY A 160 1.50 -6.79 -0.15
CA GLY A 160 1.25 -6.69 -1.59
C GLY A 160 1.68 -5.32 -2.11
N ALA A 161 2.19 -5.29 -3.34
CA ALA A 161 2.47 -4.07 -4.09
C ALA A 161 1.48 -3.93 -5.25
N TYR A 162 0.91 -2.74 -5.43
CA TYR A 162 -0.18 -2.48 -6.36
C TYR A 162 0.06 -1.19 -7.13
N LEU A 163 0.14 -1.26 -8.47
CA LEU A 163 0.19 -0.07 -9.31
C LEU A 163 -1.20 0.56 -9.37
N ILE A 164 -1.33 1.82 -8.97
CA ILE A 164 -2.57 2.59 -9.04
C ILE A 164 -2.59 3.37 -10.35
N MET A 165 -3.61 3.11 -11.17
CA MET A 165 -3.70 3.72 -12.50
C MET A 165 -5.13 3.97 -12.97
N LYS A 166 -5.27 4.79 -14.00
CA LYS A 166 -6.50 4.98 -14.78
C LYS A 166 -6.22 4.76 -16.26
N VAL A 167 -7.26 4.35 -16.97
CA VAL A 167 -7.26 4.26 -18.43
C VAL A 167 -8.15 5.38 -18.96
N THR A 168 -7.61 6.20 -19.86
CA THR A 168 -8.36 7.30 -20.48
C THR A 168 -9.26 6.79 -21.60
N GLU A 169 -10.32 7.53 -21.94
CA GLU A 169 -11.26 7.15 -23.01
C GLU A 169 -10.60 6.95 -24.39
N ARG A 170 -9.49 7.64 -24.65
CA ARG A 170 -8.74 7.55 -25.91
C ARG A 170 -7.53 6.62 -25.80
N ALA A 171 -7.48 5.77 -24.78
CA ALA A 171 -6.41 4.80 -24.63
C ALA A 171 -6.44 3.77 -25.76
N TYR A 172 -5.27 3.23 -26.08
CA TYR A 172 -5.10 2.23 -27.13
C TYR A 172 -3.90 1.35 -26.81
N GLY A 173 -3.89 0.13 -27.36
CA GLY A 173 -2.76 -0.80 -27.25
C GLY A 173 -2.58 -1.46 -25.88
N LEU A 174 -3.51 -1.28 -24.94
CA LEU A 174 -3.39 -1.73 -23.54
C LEU A 174 -3.93 -3.15 -23.28
N ASP A 175 -4.65 -3.71 -24.23
CA ASP A 175 -5.33 -5.01 -24.14
C ASP A 175 -4.74 -6.06 -25.09
N LEU A 176 -3.67 -5.71 -25.81
CA LEU A 176 -3.07 -6.53 -26.88
C LEU A 176 -2.04 -7.53 -26.36
N VAL A 177 -1.15 -7.09 -25.47
CA VAL A 177 -0.08 -7.90 -24.90
C VAL A 177 -0.12 -7.73 -23.39
N PRO A 178 -0.02 -8.81 -22.59
CA PRO A 178 0.05 -8.66 -21.16
C PRO A 178 1.38 -8.03 -20.74
N ALA A 179 1.33 -7.10 -19.80
CA ALA A 179 2.50 -6.61 -19.11
C ALA A 179 3.03 -7.69 -18.15
N GLU A 180 4.35 -7.75 -18.02
CA GLU A 180 5.06 -8.55 -17.05
C GLU A 180 5.19 -7.74 -15.75
N THR A 181 4.77 -8.31 -14.63
CA THR A 181 4.94 -7.72 -13.31
C THR A 181 5.93 -8.55 -12.52
N TRP A 182 6.84 -7.91 -11.79
CA TRP A 182 7.75 -8.65 -10.92
C TRP A 182 8.09 -7.90 -9.65
N ILE A 183 8.44 -8.68 -8.64
CA ILE A 183 8.96 -8.18 -7.38
C ILE A 183 10.24 -8.93 -6.99
N LYS A 184 11.21 -8.20 -6.44
CA LYS A 184 12.48 -8.74 -5.94
C LYS A 184 12.78 -8.13 -4.58
N VAL A 185 13.21 -8.97 -3.63
CA VAL A 185 13.67 -8.55 -2.30
C VAL A 185 15.17 -8.82 -2.22
N GLY A 186 15.95 -7.78 -1.94
CA GLY A 186 17.41 -7.88 -1.83
C GLY A 186 18.04 -8.53 -3.07
N ASN A 187 18.86 -9.55 -2.84
CA ASN A 187 19.51 -10.35 -3.90
C ASN A 187 18.74 -11.62 -4.27
N GLY A 188 17.47 -11.72 -3.87
CA GLY A 188 16.60 -12.85 -4.19
C GLY A 188 16.20 -12.90 -5.67
N GLU A 189 15.46 -13.94 -6.03
CA GLU A 189 14.94 -14.12 -7.38
C GLU A 189 13.73 -13.21 -7.67
N ASN A 190 13.53 -12.89 -8.95
CA ASN A 190 12.35 -12.18 -9.40
C ASN A 190 11.15 -13.12 -9.36
N LYS A 191 10.10 -12.73 -8.62
CA LYS A 191 8.79 -13.39 -8.70
C LYS A 191 7.97 -12.71 -9.77
N THR A 192 7.80 -13.37 -10.91
CA THR A 192 7.13 -12.80 -12.09
C THR A 192 5.69 -13.29 -12.25
N LYS A 193 4.80 -12.39 -12.67
CA LYS A 193 3.41 -12.63 -13.07
C LYS A 193 3.13 -11.84 -14.35
N THR A 194 1.95 -12.04 -14.93
CA THR A 194 1.48 -11.28 -16.10
C THR A 194 0.10 -10.73 -15.84
N SER A 195 -0.16 -9.51 -16.32
CA SER A 195 -1.44 -8.81 -16.22
C SER A 195 -1.64 -7.88 -17.41
N TYR A 196 -2.87 -7.71 -17.87
CA TYR A 196 -3.21 -6.69 -18.86
C TYR A 196 -3.36 -5.31 -18.20
N LEU A 197 -3.20 -4.26 -19.00
CA LEU A 197 -3.26 -2.85 -18.55
C LEU A 197 -4.66 -2.25 -18.68
N SER A 198 -5.61 -2.97 -19.26
CA SER A 198 -7.00 -2.56 -19.36
C SER A 198 -7.93 -3.76 -19.38
N CYS A 199 -9.15 -3.53 -18.92
CA CYS A 199 -10.24 -4.49 -19.05
C CYS A 199 -10.71 -4.58 -20.50
N LEU A 200 -11.17 -5.76 -20.90
CA LEU A 200 -11.85 -5.93 -22.17
C LEU A 200 -13.17 -5.16 -22.22
N ASP A 201 -13.49 -4.61 -23.40
CA ASP A 201 -14.84 -4.15 -23.70
C ASP A 201 -15.84 -5.33 -23.70
N ASP A 202 -17.13 -5.03 -23.51
CA ASP A 202 -18.20 -6.04 -23.38
C ASP A 202 -18.24 -7.03 -24.55
N LYS A 203 -17.86 -6.59 -25.76
CA LYS A 203 -17.84 -7.42 -26.96
C LYS A 203 -16.69 -8.42 -26.91
N LYS A 204 -15.49 -7.98 -26.51
CA LYS A 204 -14.31 -8.83 -26.35
C LYS A 204 -14.45 -9.76 -25.15
N GLN A 205 -15.12 -9.35 -24.07
CA GLN A 205 -15.40 -10.22 -22.92
C GLN A 205 -16.21 -11.47 -23.30
N GLN A 206 -17.18 -11.36 -24.21
CA GLN A 206 -17.95 -12.51 -24.68
C GLN A 206 -17.10 -13.54 -25.45
N MET A 207 -16.06 -13.09 -26.15
CA MET A 207 -15.09 -13.97 -26.81
C MET A 207 -14.09 -14.56 -25.81
N ALA A 208 -13.56 -13.74 -24.89
CA ALA A 208 -12.60 -14.18 -23.88
C ALA A 208 -13.18 -15.22 -22.90
N LYS A 209 -14.48 -15.12 -22.56
CA LYS A 209 -15.17 -16.15 -21.76
C LYS A 209 -15.16 -17.53 -22.40
N LYS A 210 -15.01 -17.65 -23.73
CA LYS A 210 -14.82 -18.94 -24.41
C LYS A 210 -13.38 -19.45 -24.31
N GLU A 211 -12.40 -18.56 -24.20
CA GLU A 211 -10.98 -18.89 -24.06
C GLU A 211 -10.58 -19.21 -22.62
N GLU A 212 -11.23 -18.60 -21.62
CA GLU A 212 -11.07 -18.96 -20.20
C GLU A 212 -11.41 -20.44 -19.92
N ILE A 213 -12.34 -21.02 -20.69
CA ILE A 213 -12.69 -22.45 -20.64
C ILE A 213 -11.49 -23.35 -20.99
N PHE A 214 -10.50 -22.83 -21.72
CA PHE A 214 -9.24 -23.51 -22.05
C PHE A 214 -8.10 -23.25 -21.04
N GLY A 215 -8.41 -22.62 -19.90
CA GLY A 215 -7.47 -22.45 -18.78
C GLY A 215 -6.55 -21.21 -18.87
N TYR A 216 -6.75 -20.33 -19.86
CA TYR A 216 -6.06 -19.05 -19.94
C TYR A 216 -6.79 -17.99 -19.10
N TYR A 217 -6.39 -17.84 -17.84
CA TYR A 217 -6.92 -16.80 -16.97
C TYR A 217 -6.28 -15.44 -17.30
N ARG A 218 -7.11 -14.52 -17.80
CA ARG A 218 -6.72 -13.14 -18.08
C ARG A 218 -6.75 -12.33 -16.78
N ARG A 219 -5.58 -11.93 -16.27
CA ARG A 219 -5.51 -10.96 -15.17
C ARG A 219 -5.72 -9.55 -15.71
N GLU A 220 -6.69 -8.86 -15.14
CA GLU A 220 -7.06 -7.50 -15.50
C GLU A 220 -6.94 -6.58 -14.28
N PRO A 221 -6.86 -5.24 -14.49
CA PRO A 221 -6.88 -4.30 -13.39
C PRO A 221 -8.19 -4.39 -12.58
N GLU A 222 -8.10 -4.28 -11.26
CA GLU A 222 -9.26 -4.27 -10.36
C GLU A 222 -9.71 -2.84 -10.07
N MET A 223 -11.03 -2.59 -10.07
CA MET A 223 -11.58 -1.28 -9.72
C MET A 223 -11.55 -1.06 -8.20
N ARG A 224 -11.08 0.12 -7.81
CA ARG A 224 -11.04 0.59 -6.42
C ARG A 224 -12.25 1.46 -6.11
N GLU A 225 -12.58 1.59 -4.83
CA GLU A 225 -13.71 2.42 -4.34
C GLU A 225 -13.56 3.91 -4.69
N ASP A 226 -12.33 4.40 -4.86
CA ASP A 226 -12.02 5.78 -5.23
C ASP A 226 -12.04 6.04 -6.75
N GLY A 227 -12.50 5.05 -7.53
CA GLY A 227 -12.63 5.16 -8.99
C GLY A 227 -11.32 5.03 -9.77
N TRP A 228 -10.21 4.71 -9.10
CA TRP A 228 -8.97 4.26 -9.74
C TRP A 228 -8.98 2.74 -9.96
N MET A 229 -8.06 2.26 -10.78
CA MET A 229 -7.80 0.84 -10.96
C MET A 229 -6.48 0.46 -10.28
N GLU A 230 -6.32 -0.81 -9.95
CA GLU A 230 -5.05 -1.36 -9.48
C GLU A 230 -4.62 -2.64 -10.19
N ILE A 231 -3.31 -2.80 -10.35
CA ILE A 231 -2.67 -4.03 -10.82
C ILE A 231 -1.72 -4.53 -9.74
N GLU A 232 -1.89 -5.78 -9.31
CA GLU A 232 -0.96 -6.42 -8.39
C GLU A 232 0.40 -6.66 -9.07
N LEU A 233 1.45 -6.05 -8.51
CA LEU A 233 2.83 -6.22 -8.98
C LEU A 233 3.50 -7.45 -8.39
N GLY A 234 3.10 -7.84 -7.18
CA GLY A 234 3.64 -8.99 -6.48
C GLY A 234 3.45 -8.92 -4.97
N GLU A 235 3.93 -9.96 -4.30
CA GLU A 235 3.88 -10.10 -2.85
C GLU A 235 5.27 -10.40 -2.29
N PHE A 236 5.53 -9.90 -1.10
CA PHE A 236 6.79 -10.11 -0.38
C PHE A 236 6.55 -10.16 1.13
N GLU A 237 7.53 -10.66 1.87
CA GLU A 237 7.49 -10.73 3.33
C GLU A 237 8.60 -9.88 3.90
N THR A 238 8.31 -9.19 5.01
CA THR A 238 9.33 -8.47 5.78
C THR A 238 9.89 -9.36 6.88
N GLY A 239 11.22 -9.37 7.03
CA GLY A 239 11.91 -10.07 8.12
C GLY A 239 11.68 -9.41 9.49
N ARG A 240 12.24 -10.04 10.54
CA ARG A 240 12.35 -9.42 11.89
C ARG A 240 13.50 -8.44 11.98
N GLU A 241 14.57 -8.74 11.25
CA GLU A 241 15.82 -7.98 11.24
C GLU A 241 16.29 -7.84 9.80
N GLY A 242 17.08 -6.80 9.55
CA GLY A 242 17.56 -6.45 8.21
C GLY A 242 16.75 -5.34 7.55
N ASN A 243 17.40 -4.66 6.62
CA ASN A 243 16.81 -3.62 5.81
C ASN A 243 17.16 -3.90 4.36
N GLU A 244 16.25 -4.56 3.66
CA GLU A 244 16.43 -5.00 2.28
C GLU A 244 15.67 -4.05 1.34
N GLU A 245 16.24 -3.81 0.16
CA GLU A 245 15.53 -3.11 -0.89
C GLU A 245 14.53 -4.07 -1.55
N VAL A 246 13.27 -3.65 -1.60
CA VAL A 246 12.23 -4.27 -2.40
C VAL A 246 12.07 -3.47 -3.67
N VAL A 247 12.25 -4.13 -4.81
CA VAL A 247 12.03 -3.55 -6.14
C VAL A 247 10.78 -4.19 -6.74
N MET A 248 9.84 -3.35 -7.13
CA MET A 248 8.54 -3.73 -7.71
C MET A 248 8.41 -3.08 -9.08
N SER A 249 7.95 -3.85 -10.06
CA SER A 249 7.98 -3.39 -11.45
C SER A 249 6.79 -3.88 -12.26
N LEU A 250 6.39 -3.06 -13.21
CA LEU A 250 5.55 -3.42 -14.34
C LEU A 250 6.29 -3.07 -15.63
N THR A 251 6.40 -4.04 -16.54
CA THR A 251 7.06 -3.88 -17.83
C THR A 251 6.21 -4.42 -18.98
N GLU A 252 6.09 -3.64 -20.04
CA GLU A 252 5.56 -4.09 -21.32
C GLU A 252 6.53 -3.63 -22.40
N VAL A 253 7.68 -4.30 -22.43
CA VAL A 253 8.83 -4.01 -23.32
C VAL A 253 8.98 -5.06 -24.43
N LYS A 254 8.21 -6.14 -24.34
CA LYS A 254 8.20 -7.23 -25.30
C LYS A 254 7.12 -6.93 -26.36
N GLY A 255 7.56 -6.44 -27.52
CA GLY A 255 6.68 -6.15 -28.66
C GLY A 255 6.80 -4.71 -29.14
N TYR A 256 6.43 -4.47 -30.40
CA TYR A 256 6.50 -3.15 -31.06
C TYR A 256 5.13 -2.46 -31.10
N GLN A 257 4.22 -2.83 -30.20
CA GLN A 257 2.86 -2.31 -30.17
C GLN A 257 2.85 -0.98 -29.44
N LEU A 258 2.47 0.09 -30.16
CA LEU A 258 2.29 1.40 -29.56
C LEU A 258 1.08 1.37 -28.62
N LYS A 259 1.28 1.97 -27.44
CA LYS A 259 0.24 2.10 -26.44
C LYS A 259 0.25 3.48 -25.81
N GLY A 260 -0.89 3.91 -25.31
CA GLY A 260 -1.07 5.25 -24.77
C GLY A 260 -2.34 5.39 -23.96
N GLY A 261 -2.43 6.49 -23.21
CA GLY A 261 -3.63 6.84 -22.45
C GLY A 261 -3.75 6.20 -21.07
N ILE A 262 -2.67 5.64 -20.52
CA ILE A 262 -2.59 5.27 -19.09
C ILE A 262 -2.24 6.50 -18.26
N VAL A 263 -2.86 6.66 -17.10
CA VAL A 263 -2.47 7.64 -16.07
C VAL A 263 -2.00 6.87 -14.84
N ILE A 264 -0.79 7.17 -14.36
CA ILE A 264 -0.20 6.57 -13.17
C ILE A 264 -0.34 7.54 -12.00
N ASP A 265 -0.96 7.07 -10.91
CA ASP A 265 -0.99 7.79 -9.63
C ASP A 265 0.27 7.44 -8.82
N GLY A 266 0.60 6.15 -8.76
CA GLY A 266 1.67 5.65 -7.91
C GLY A 266 1.65 4.14 -7.70
N ILE A 267 2.44 3.66 -6.75
CA ILE A 267 2.43 2.27 -6.27
C ILE A 267 2.10 2.24 -4.79
N GLU A 268 1.06 1.49 -4.42
CA GLU A 268 0.69 1.23 -3.03
C GLU A 268 1.33 -0.07 -2.54
N VAL A 269 1.98 0.01 -1.38
CA VAL A 269 2.51 -1.12 -0.62
C VAL A 269 1.71 -1.22 0.66
N ARG A 270 0.90 -2.27 0.78
CA ARG A 270 0.00 -2.46 1.92
C ARG A 270 0.07 -3.89 2.48
N PRO A 271 -0.13 -4.06 3.81
CA PRO A 271 -0.19 -5.38 4.40
C PRO A 271 -1.28 -6.23 3.75
N LYS A 272 -0.97 -7.51 3.47
CA LYS A 272 -2.00 -8.50 3.15
C LYS A 272 -2.51 -9.12 4.44
N SER A 273 -3.82 -9.30 4.51
CA SER A 273 -4.42 -10.17 5.52
C SER A 273 -3.84 -11.57 5.33
N GLN A 274 -3.24 -12.14 6.38
CA GLN A 274 -2.92 -13.56 6.36
C GLN A 274 -4.24 -14.30 6.17
N LYS A 275 -4.34 -15.08 5.08
CA LYS A 275 -5.36 -16.13 5.04
C LYS A 275 -5.01 -17.06 6.19
N LEU A 276 -5.79 -17.00 7.27
CA LEU A 276 -5.79 -18.05 8.28
C LEU A 276 -6.14 -19.33 7.52
N SER A 277 -5.15 -20.19 7.29
CA SER A 277 -5.42 -21.57 6.90
C SER A 277 -6.04 -22.23 8.11
N CYS A 278 -7.37 -22.27 8.14
CA CYS A 278 -8.11 -23.12 9.06
C CYS A 278 -7.82 -24.60 8.76
#